data_AF-A0A5M4FBZ4-F1
#
_entry.id   AF-A0A5M4FBZ4-F1
#
_cell.length_a   1.000
_cell.length_b   1.000
_cell.length_c   1.000
_cell.angle_alpha   90.00
_cell.angle_beta   90.00
_cell.angle_gamma   90.00
#
_symmetry.space_group_name_H-M   'P 1'
#
loop_
_entity.id
_entity.type
_entity.pdbx_description
1 polymer ?
#
loop_
_entity_poly.entity_id
_entity_poly.type
_entity_poly.pdbx_seq_one_letter_code
_entity_poly.pdbx_strand_id
1 'polypeptide(L)'
;MITVMWKTAEGETGEVMLDGDAKWTFGRTGGVEDLTVAVDNPAVSRTALVIRDAGPGPVVFRGQIDNGAKVALVSVIGSITWLDEGTAGNLTAEENRVEFSINDEVLLTIDVEFEQRGSVIERQQSTDA
;
A
#
# COMPACT_ATOMS: atom_id res chain seq x y z
N MET A 1 1.27 13.88 -2.51
CA MET A 1 1.85 12.91 -3.45
C MET A 1 2.65 11.92 -2.64
N ILE A 2 2.64 10.66 -3.06
CA ILE A 2 3.47 9.60 -2.49
C ILE A 2 4.12 8.80 -3.61
N THR A 3 5.28 8.21 -3.33
CA THR A 3 5.92 7.26 -4.23
C THR A 3 5.75 5.87 -3.65
N VAL A 4 5.21 4.95 -4.44
CA VAL A 4 5.00 3.55 -4.07
C VAL A 4 6.00 2.70 -4.85
N MET A 5 6.93 2.09 -4.13
CA MET A 5 7.89 1.13 -4.66
C MET A 5 7.50 -0.26 -4.22
N TRP A 6 7.63 -1.26 -5.10
CA TRP A 6 7.28 -2.63 -4.74
C TRP A 6 8.29 -3.63 -5.26
N LYS A 7 8.27 -4.80 -4.62
CA LYS A 7 8.98 -6.00 -5.04
C LYS A 7 8.10 -7.23 -4.82
N THR A 8 7.94 -8.06 -5.84
CA THR A 8 7.26 -9.36 -5.73
C THR A 8 8.26 -10.46 -5.32
N ALA A 9 7.75 -11.59 -4.84
CA ALA A 9 8.57 -12.78 -4.56
C ALA A 9 9.34 -13.30 -5.78
N GLU A 10 8.79 -13.10 -6.99
CA GLU A 10 9.43 -13.49 -8.26
C GLU A 10 10.54 -12.51 -8.68
N GLY A 11 10.73 -11.41 -7.93
CA GLY A 11 11.77 -10.43 -8.16
C GLY A 11 11.37 -9.29 -9.09
N GLU A 12 10.11 -9.22 -9.53
CA GLU A 12 9.58 -8.06 -10.24
C GLU A 12 9.60 -6.85 -9.29
N THR A 13 10.08 -5.72 -9.79
CA THR A 13 10.11 -4.47 -9.04
C THR A 13 9.52 -3.35 -9.86
N GLY A 14 8.94 -2.36 -9.20
CA GLY A 14 8.53 -1.14 -9.86
C GLY A 14 8.37 0.02 -8.89
N GLU A 15 8.12 1.17 -9.48
CA GLU A 15 7.93 2.43 -8.78
C GLU A 15 6.83 3.21 -9.50
N VAL A 16 5.93 3.81 -8.74
CA VAL A 16 4.94 4.74 -9.29
C VAL A 16 4.68 5.86 -8.31
N MET A 17 4.50 7.06 -8.86
CA MET A 17 4.08 8.24 -8.12
C MET A 17 2.56 8.31 -8.15
N LEU A 18 1.94 8.44 -6.97
CA LEU A 18 0.50 8.62 -6.83
C LEU A 18 0.19 10.06 -6.43
N ASP A 19 -0.66 10.71 -7.22
CA ASP A 19 -1.21 12.03 -6.97
C ASP A 19 -2.74 12.05 -7.12
N GLY A 20 -3.38 13.04 -6.50
CA GLY A 20 -4.83 13.20 -6.55
C GLY A 20 -5.59 11.92 -6.17
N ASP A 21 -6.37 11.41 -7.12
CA ASP A 21 -7.20 10.20 -6.97
C ASP A 21 -6.51 8.92 -7.46
N ALA A 22 -5.23 8.99 -7.85
CA ALA A 22 -4.48 7.82 -8.29
C ALA A 22 -4.34 6.79 -7.17
N LYS A 23 -4.45 5.51 -7.56
CA LYS A 23 -4.31 4.36 -6.65
C LYS A 23 -3.29 3.37 -7.21
N TRP A 24 -2.55 2.76 -6.30
CA TRP A 24 -1.77 1.56 -6.58
C TRP A 24 -2.57 0.34 -6.14
N THR A 25 -2.62 -0.69 -6.97
CA THR A 25 -3.46 -1.87 -6.74
C THR A 25 -2.68 -3.17 -6.93
N PHE A 26 -2.95 -4.14 -6.05
CA PHE A 26 -2.43 -5.50 -6.15
C PHE A 26 -3.54 -6.53 -6.03
N GLY A 27 -3.46 -7.59 -6.83
CA GLY A 27 -4.40 -8.69 -6.76
C GLY A 27 -4.13 -9.80 -7.76
N ARG A 28 -5.10 -10.70 -7.89
CA ARG A 28 -5.03 -11.84 -8.81
C ARG A 28 -5.41 -11.44 -10.24
N THR A 29 -4.68 -11.99 -11.22
CA THR A 29 -5.02 -11.89 -12.65
C THR A 29 -6.44 -12.37 -12.95
N GLY A 30 -7.02 -11.87 -14.05
CA GLY A 30 -8.39 -12.21 -14.46
C GLY A 30 -9.49 -11.55 -13.60
N GLY A 31 -9.15 -10.47 -12.91
CA GLY A 31 -10.10 -9.54 -12.28
C GLY A 31 -10.69 -8.54 -13.27
N VAL A 32 -11.59 -7.68 -12.78
CA VAL A 32 -12.20 -6.59 -13.54
C VAL A 32 -11.50 -5.25 -13.34
N GLU A 33 -10.60 -5.16 -12.35
CA GLU A 33 -9.81 -3.96 -12.10
C GLU A 33 -8.50 -3.97 -12.88
N ASP A 34 -8.08 -2.81 -13.36
CA ASP A 34 -6.72 -2.59 -13.84
C ASP A 34 -5.77 -2.58 -12.65
N LEU A 35 -5.08 -3.70 -12.45
CA LEU A 35 -4.12 -3.89 -11.37
C LEU A 35 -2.77 -3.28 -11.74
N THR A 36 -2.14 -2.56 -10.81
CA THR A 36 -0.75 -2.13 -10.97
C THR A 36 0.19 -3.33 -10.93
N VAL A 37 -0.07 -4.27 -10.02
CA VAL A 37 0.65 -5.53 -9.91
C VAL A 37 -0.36 -6.67 -9.85
N ALA A 38 -0.19 -7.64 -10.74
CA ALA A 38 -1.06 -8.80 -10.82
C ALA A 38 -0.25 -10.09 -10.70
N VAL A 39 -0.76 -11.05 -9.93
CA VAL A 39 -0.16 -12.39 -9.79
C VAL A 39 -1.15 -13.47 -10.17
N ASP A 40 -0.67 -14.58 -10.72
CA ASP A 40 -1.50 -15.76 -10.97
C ASP A 40 -1.44 -16.73 -9.77
N ASN A 41 -2.04 -16.30 -8.65
CA ASN A 41 -2.12 -17.12 -7.45
C ASN A 41 -3.58 -17.20 -6.95
N PRO A 42 -4.20 -18.39 -6.89
CA PRO A 42 -5.60 -18.55 -6.51
C PRO A 42 -5.91 -18.15 -5.07
N ALA A 43 -4.91 -18.13 -4.17
CA ALA A 43 -5.07 -17.70 -2.79
C ALA A 43 -5.13 -16.16 -2.64
N VAL A 44 -4.73 -15.42 -3.67
CA VAL A 44 -4.81 -13.96 -3.71
C VAL A 44 -6.20 -13.52 -4.20
N SER A 45 -6.81 -12.55 -3.51
CA SER A 45 -8.05 -11.90 -3.93
C SER A 45 -7.83 -11.13 -5.24
N ARG A 46 -8.88 -10.97 -6.05
CA ARG A 46 -8.82 -10.15 -7.29
C ARG A 46 -8.36 -8.70 -7.03
N THR A 47 -8.72 -8.15 -5.88
CA THR A 47 -8.20 -6.87 -5.37
C THR A 47 -7.80 -7.10 -3.91
N ALA A 48 -6.54 -7.47 -3.70
CA ALA A 48 -6.02 -7.84 -2.39
C ALA A 48 -5.57 -6.62 -1.58
N LEU A 49 -4.90 -5.66 -2.25
CA LEU A 49 -4.44 -4.42 -1.63
C LEU A 49 -4.73 -3.22 -2.53
N VAL A 50 -5.03 -2.09 -1.89
CA VAL A 50 -5.14 -0.78 -2.54
C VAL A 50 -4.39 0.24 -1.70
N ILE A 51 -3.48 0.99 -2.32
CA ILE A 51 -2.78 2.12 -1.69
C ILE A 51 -3.20 3.40 -2.40
N ARG A 52 -3.48 4.44 -1.63
CA ARG A 52 -3.82 5.76 -2.16
C ARG A 52 -3.38 6.86 -1.20
N ASP A 53 -3.17 8.04 -1.76
CA ASP A 53 -2.85 9.25 -1.01
C ASP A 53 -4.12 9.97 -0.56
N ALA A 54 -4.74 9.53 0.55
CA ALA A 54 -5.99 10.13 1.04
C ALA A 54 -5.74 11.47 1.78
N GLY A 55 -6.79 12.29 1.90
CA GLY A 55 -6.73 13.62 2.51
C GLY A 55 -5.89 13.75 3.79
N PRO A 56 -6.12 12.93 4.84
CA PRO A 56 -5.32 13.00 6.08
C PRO A 56 -3.92 12.40 5.97
N GLY A 57 -3.64 11.62 4.91
CA GLY A 57 -2.41 10.88 4.71
C GLY A 57 -2.64 9.62 3.87
N PRO A 58 -1.58 8.98 3.39
CA PRO A 58 -1.70 7.76 2.62
C PRO A 58 -2.22 6.61 3.46
N VAL A 59 -3.01 5.77 2.81
CA VAL A 59 -3.65 4.60 3.43
C VAL A 59 -3.43 3.38 2.56
N VAL A 60 -3.31 2.24 3.22
CA VAL A 60 -3.42 0.93 2.57
C VAL A 60 -4.72 0.26 3.04
N PHE A 61 -5.49 -0.25 2.10
CA PHE A 61 -6.70 -1.01 2.36
C PHE A 61 -6.45 -2.49 2.06
N ARG A 62 -6.87 -3.36 2.98
CA ARG A 62 -6.83 -4.82 2.84
C ARG A 62 -8.17 -5.33 2.32
N GLY A 63 -8.23 -5.67 1.04
CA GLY A 63 -9.35 -6.40 0.40
C GLY A 63 -9.13 -7.92 0.33
N GLN A 64 -8.00 -8.40 0.83
CA GLN A 64 -7.65 -9.81 0.85
C GLN A 64 -8.50 -10.59 1.86
N ILE A 65 -9.05 -11.73 1.43
CA ILE A 65 -9.75 -12.67 2.32
C ILE A 65 -8.76 -13.43 3.22
N ASP A 66 -9.18 -13.73 4.44
CA ASP A 66 -8.45 -14.55 5.41
C ASP A 66 -8.39 -16.02 4.97
N ASN A 67 -7.41 -16.33 4.12
CA ASN A 67 -7.08 -17.68 3.66
C ASN A 67 -5.58 -17.98 3.85
N GLY A 68 -5.10 -17.83 5.09
CA GLY A 68 -3.67 -17.90 5.41
C GLY A 68 -2.88 -16.65 4.99
N ALA A 69 -3.57 -15.61 4.51
CA ALA A 69 -2.96 -14.35 4.13
C ALA A 69 -2.76 -13.44 5.35
N LYS A 70 -1.61 -12.76 5.44
CA LYS A 70 -1.35 -11.73 6.44
C LYS A 70 -0.85 -10.46 5.75
N VAL A 71 -1.32 -9.32 6.24
CA VAL A 71 -0.85 -8.00 5.80
C VAL A 71 -0.28 -7.29 7.01
N ALA A 72 1.01 -6.96 6.93
CA ALA A 72 1.73 -6.23 7.96
C ALA A 72 2.04 -4.82 7.49
N LEU A 73 1.88 -3.86 8.39
CA LEU A 73 2.60 -2.60 8.34
C LEU A 73 3.88 -2.77 9.17
N VAL A 74 5.01 -2.50 8.55
CA VAL A 74 6.34 -2.63 9.16
C VAL A 74 6.92 -1.25 9.35
N SER A 75 7.32 -0.96 10.58
CA SER A 75 7.95 0.32 10.91
C SER A 75 9.45 0.32 10.67
N VAL A 76 10.01 1.52 10.52
CA VAL A 76 11.46 1.75 10.39
C VAL A 76 12.24 1.26 11.61
N ILE A 77 11.60 1.14 12.77
CA ILE A 77 12.19 0.59 14.01
C ILE A 77 11.91 -0.91 14.19
N GLY A 78 11.26 -1.55 13.22
CA GLY A 78 11.00 -3.00 13.20
C GLY A 78 9.76 -3.45 13.99
N SER A 79 8.88 -2.53 14.41
CA SER A 79 7.57 -2.91 14.93
C SER A 79 6.64 -3.37 13.79
N ILE A 80 5.76 -4.31 14.10
CA ILE A 80 4.80 -4.87 13.13
C ILE A 80 3.39 -4.63 13.63
N THR A 81 2.57 -4.01 12.78
CA THR A 81 1.13 -3.84 12.97
C THR A 81 0.40 -4.71 11.95
N TRP A 82 -0.43 -5.65 12.40
CA TRP A 82 -1.19 -6.52 11.50
C TRP A 82 -2.53 -5.88 11.11
N LEU A 83 -2.90 -5.99 9.83
CA LEU A 83 -4.19 -5.51 9.32
C LEU A 83 -5.20 -6.66 9.20
N ASP A 84 -6.34 -6.49 9.86
CA ASP A 84 -7.48 -7.40 9.80
C ASP A 84 -8.21 -7.30 8.45
N GLU A 85 -8.97 -8.34 8.10
CA GLU A 85 -9.69 -8.41 6.82
C GLU A 85 -10.67 -7.24 6.68
N GLY A 86 -10.68 -6.60 5.51
CA GLY A 86 -11.59 -5.49 5.22
C GLY A 86 -11.25 -4.19 5.94
N THR A 87 -10.06 -4.08 6.57
CA THR A 87 -9.63 -2.87 7.27
C THR A 87 -8.64 -2.04 6.46
N ALA A 88 -8.46 -0.79 6.90
CA ALA A 88 -7.44 0.11 6.38
C ALA A 88 -6.41 0.43 7.46
N GLY A 89 -5.15 0.54 7.04
CA GLY A 89 -4.04 1.04 7.83
C GLY A 89 -3.56 2.39 7.33
N ASN A 90 -3.14 3.26 8.25
CA ASN A 90 -2.52 4.54 7.89
C ASN A 90 -1.02 4.32 7.71
N LEU A 91 -0.48 4.78 6.59
CA LEU A 91 0.95 4.79 6.37
C LEU A 91 1.51 6.10 6.90
N THR A 92 2.64 6.03 7.60
CA THR A 92 3.36 7.19 8.14
C THR A 92 4.83 7.11 7.78
N ALA A 93 5.59 8.20 7.97
CA ALA A 93 7.04 8.17 7.74
C ALA A 93 7.77 7.13 8.62
N GLU A 94 7.18 6.75 9.76
CA GLU A 94 7.72 5.72 10.66
C GLU A 94 7.19 4.33 10.33
N GLU A 95 5.98 4.20 9.79
CA GLU A 95 5.33 2.95 9.43
C GLU A 95 4.93 3.00 7.94
N ASN A 96 5.93 2.75 7.09
CA ASN A 96 5.86 3.03 5.66
C ASN A 96 6.03 1.80 4.76
N ARG A 97 6.30 0.63 5.35
CA ARG A 97 6.41 -0.62 4.60
C ARG A 97 5.17 -1.46 4.79
N VAL A 98 4.67 -2.05 3.70
CA VAL A 98 3.62 -3.06 3.71
C VAL A 98 4.21 -4.39 3.26
N GLU A 99 3.97 -5.45 4.02
CA GLU A 99 4.29 -6.82 3.63
C GLU A 99 3.02 -7.64 3.50
N PHE A 100 2.83 -8.24 2.33
CA PHE A 100 1.76 -9.18 2.04
C PHE A 100 2.34 -10.58 1.96
N SER A 101 1.82 -11.47 2.81
CA SER A 101 2.25 -12.86 2.86
C SER A 101 1.07 -13.81 2.76
N ILE A 102 1.32 -15.02 2.25
CA ILE A 102 0.40 -16.15 2.30
C ILE A 102 1.17 -17.34 2.87
N ASN A 103 0.60 -17.99 3.89
CA ASN A 103 1.24 -19.13 4.57
C ASN A 103 2.68 -18.82 5.04
N ASP A 104 2.88 -17.62 5.57
CA ASP A 104 4.16 -17.09 6.06
C ASP A 104 5.25 -16.87 4.97
N GLU A 105 4.91 -17.00 3.70
CA GLU A 105 5.77 -16.59 2.57
C GLU A 105 5.40 -15.18 2.12
N VAL A 106 6.36 -14.25 2.15
CA VAL A 106 6.17 -12.87 1.66
C VAL A 106 6.10 -12.88 0.13
N LEU A 107 4.93 -12.56 -0.40
CA LEU A 107 4.69 -12.51 -1.86
C LEU A 107 4.95 -11.12 -2.43
N LEU A 108 4.82 -10.08 -1.60
CA LEU A 108 4.93 -8.71 -2.03
C LEU A 108 5.37 -7.84 -0.85
N THR A 109 6.40 -7.03 -1.10
CA THR A 109 6.84 -5.96 -0.22
C THR A 109 6.62 -4.63 -0.93
N ILE A 110 6.09 -3.66 -0.20
CA ILE A 110 5.83 -2.31 -0.70
C ILE A 110 6.48 -1.33 0.26
N ASP A 111 7.27 -0.40 -0.27
CA ASP A 111 7.79 0.75 0.46
C ASP A 111 7.10 2.01 -0.05
N VAL A 112 6.60 2.82 0.88
CA VAL A 112 5.93 4.09 0.56
C VAL A 112 6.79 5.25 1.02
N GLU A 113 7.16 6.11 0.08
CA GLU A 113 7.84 7.36 0.36
C GLU A 113 6.86 8.53 0.32
N PHE A 114 7.04 9.43 1.27
CA PHE A 114 6.21 10.60 1.47
C PHE A 114 7.02 11.79 0.99
N GLU A 115 6.51 12.52 -0.01
CA GLU A 115 7.03 13.85 -0.22
C GLU A 115 6.80 14.68 1.05
N GLN A 116 7.75 15.56 1.39
CA GLN A 116 7.58 16.51 2.48
C GLN A 116 6.40 17.43 2.15
N ARG A 117 5.21 17.01 2.55
CA ARG A 117 4.04 17.87 2.59
C ARG A 117 4.35 18.91 3.66
N GLY A 118 4.61 20.14 3.23
CA GLY A 118 4.66 21.29 4.14
C GLY A 118 3.49 21.23 5.13
N SER A 119 3.72 21.72 6.34
CA SER A 119 2.74 21.61 7.42
C SER A 119 1.38 22.15 6.97
N VAL A 120 0.28 21.66 7.58
CA VAL A 120 -1.07 22.17 7.26
C VAL A 120 -1.14 23.70 7.37
N ILE A 121 -0.31 24.30 8.23
CA ILE A 121 -0.20 25.75 8.43
C ILE A 121 0.42 26.45 7.19
N GLU A 122 1.41 25.85 6.55
CA GLU A 122 2.05 26.43 5.34
C GLU A 122 1.11 26.39 4.13
N ARG A 123 0.28 25.36 4.03
CA ARG A 123 -0.73 25.22 2.97
C ARG A 123 -1.88 26.23 3.09
N GLN A 124 -2.31 26.57 4.30
CA GLN A 124 -3.30 27.64 4.50
C GLN A 124 -2.74 29.02 4.14
N GLN A 125 -1.50 29.33 4.52
CA GLN A 125 -0.88 30.62 4.19
C GLN A 125 -0.61 30.83 2.70
N SER A 126 -0.45 29.73 1.93
CA SER A 126 -0.21 29.80 0.48
C SER A 126 -1.49 29.98 -0.34
N THR A 127 -2.67 29.77 0.27
CA THR A 127 -3.98 29.90 -0.42
C THR A 127 -4.61 31.29 -0.18
N ASP A 128 -4.14 32.01 0.84
CA ASP A 128 -4.59 33.37 1.21
C ASP A 128 -3.65 34.49 0.69
N ALA A 129 -2.71 34.19 -0.22
CA ALA A 129 -1.76 35.14 -0.81
C ALA A 129 -2.04 35.45 -2.28
#